data_AF-A0A453GJS6-F1
#
_entry.id   AF-A0A453GJS6-F1
#
_cell.length_a   1.000
_cell.length_b   1.000
_cell.length_c   1.000
_cell.angle_alpha   90.00
_cell.angle_beta   90.00
_cell.angle_gamma   90.00
#
_symmetry.space_group_name_H-M   'P 1'
#
loop_
_entity.id
_entity.type
_entity.pdbx_description
1 polymer ?
#
loop_
_entity_poly.entity_id
_entity_poly.type
_entity_poly.pdbx_seq_one_letter_code
_entity_poly.pdbx_strand_id
1 'polypeptide(L)'
;MNQGMSIGMDEAFTMFCEGCSPYGPFWDRHLEYWKESLARPDEVMFLRYEEIVSDTPKVIRKLASFLRVPFTQEEDSNGVVEQVEDLCGFTSLSNIAANRPSRVQHEHAGDKLVVDPTSLFRKGKVGDWVNHMSKDMGDRMGQLVAEKFKGSGLIF
;
A
#
# COMPACT_ATOMS: atom_id res chain seq x y z
N MET A 1 26.08 7.11 -15.10
CA MET A 1 25.02 6.27 -14.49
C MET A 1 25.10 6.51 -13.00
N ASN A 2 24.17 7.26 -12.41
CA ASN A 2 24.12 7.40 -10.96
C ASN A 2 23.61 6.07 -10.40
N GLN A 3 24.51 5.22 -9.93
CA GLN A 3 24.14 4.22 -8.94
C GLN A 3 23.61 5.00 -7.74
N GLY A 4 22.30 4.95 -7.50
CA GLY A 4 21.73 5.50 -6.28
C GLY A 4 22.49 4.94 -5.09
N MET A 5 22.87 5.80 -4.15
CA MET A 5 23.56 5.37 -2.94
C MET A 5 22.70 4.33 -2.22
N SER A 6 23.24 3.12 -2.05
CA SER A 6 22.63 2.12 -1.19
C SER A 6 22.85 2.54 0.26
N ILE A 7 21.81 3.04 0.91
CA ILE A 7 21.81 3.34 2.35
C ILE A 7 21.62 2.05 3.16
N GLY A 8 22.23 1.98 4.34
CA GLY A 8 22.04 0.85 5.26
C GLY A 8 20.64 0.84 5.87
N MET A 9 20.18 -0.32 6.35
CA MET A 9 18.84 -0.46 6.95
C MET A 9 18.65 0.46 8.16
N ASP A 10 19.65 0.58 9.05
CA ASP A 10 19.59 1.45 10.23
C ASP A 10 19.44 2.93 9.88
N GLU A 11 20.18 3.37 8.86
CA GLU A 11 20.13 4.74 8.35
C GLU A 11 18.79 5.01 7.67
N ALA A 12 18.35 4.13 6.78
CA ALA A 12 17.05 4.21 6.12
C ALA A 12 15.89 4.26 7.11
N PHE A 13 15.94 3.40 8.13
CA PHE A 13 14.93 3.36 9.19
C PHE A 13 14.92 4.66 10.01
N THR A 14 16.09 5.19 10.36
CA THR A 14 16.22 6.44 11.11
C THR A 14 15.67 7.61 10.31
N MET A 15 16.08 7.75 9.04
CA MET A 15 15.55 8.77 8.13
C MET A 15 14.02 8.67 8.01
N PHE A 16 13.47 7.47 7.83
CA PHE A 16 12.03 7.28 7.76
C PHE A 16 11.31 7.72 9.05
N CYS A 17 11.84 7.36 10.22
CA CYS A 17 11.28 7.77 11.52
C CYS A 17 11.29 9.30 11.70
N GLU A 18 12.31 9.97 11.18
CA GLU A 18 12.45 11.43 11.20
C GLU A 18 11.60 12.14 10.14
N GLY A 19 10.90 11.38 9.28
CA GLY A 19 10.08 11.92 8.20
C GLY A 19 10.86 12.26 6.93
N CYS A 20 12.16 11.97 6.89
CA CYS A 20 13.06 12.16 5.75
C CYS A 20 12.93 11.01 4.74
N SER A 21 11.76 10.88 4.12
CA SER A 21 11.49 9.88 3.08
C SER A 21 10.77 10.52 1.88
N PRO A 22 10.79 9.90 0.68
CA PRO A 22 9.99 10.38 -0.43
C PRO A 22 8.51 10.52 -0.03
N TYR A 23 7.94 11.70 -0.23
CA TYR A 23 6.58 12.06 0.18
C TYR A 23 6.30 12.01 1.70
N GLY A 24 7.35 11.98 2.53
CA GLY A 24 7.25 12.02 3.98
C GLY A 24 6.90 13.41 4.54
N PRO A 25 6.53 13.49 5.83
CA PRO A 25 6.43 12.39 6.79
C PRO A 25 5.22 11.47 6.53
N PHE A 26 5.40 10.17 6.73
CA PHE A 26 4.35 9.15 6.52
C PHE A 26 3.07 9.46 7.32
N TRP A 27 3.24 9.84 8.59
CA TRP A 27 2.15 10.03 9.55
C TRP A 27 1.19 11.14 9.09
N ASP A 28 1.73 12.29 8.69
CA ASP A 28 0.96 13.48 8.38
C ASP A 28 0.01 13.22 7.21
N ARG A 29 0.52 12.56 6.17
CA ARG A 29 -0.25 12.18 4.97
C ARG A 29 -1.37 11.20 5.32
N HIS A 30 -1.09 10.18 6.12
CA HIS A 30 -2.11 9.19 6.50
C HIS A 30 -3.21 9.82 7.35
N LEU A 31 -2.83 10.69 8.29
CA LEU A 31 -3.79 11.39 9.15
C LEU A 31 -4.61 12.43 8.38
N GLU A 32 -4.04 13.08 7.38
CA GLU A 32 -4.76 13.96 6.45
C GLU A 32 -5.87 13.19 5.72
N TYR A 33 -5.53 12.12 5.00
CA TYR A 33 -6.52 11.31 4.28
C TYR A 33 -7.51 10.60 5.21
N TRP A 34 -7.09 10.23 6.42
CA TRP A 34 -8.01 9.69 7.44
C TRP A 34 -9.06 10.72 7.83
N LYS A 35 -8.65 11.96 8.16
CA LYS A 35 -9.58 13.05 8.46
C LYS A 35 -10.53 13.33 7.30
N GLU A 36 -10.02 13.35 6.08
CA GLU A 36 -10.84 13.54 4.88
C GLU A 36 -11.87 12.42 4.68
N SER A 37 -11.50 11.17 4.97
CA SER A 37 -12.44 10.04 4.91
C SER A 37 -13.57 10.14 5.94
N LEU A 38 -13.30 10.74 7.10
CA LEU A 38 -14.32 11.00 8.12
C LEU A 38 -15.20 12.19 7.76
N ALA A 39 -14.61 13.24 7.18
CA ALA A 39 -15.32 14.45 6.79
C ALA A 39 -16.20 14.24 5.54
N ARG A 40 -15.76 13.41 4.60
CA ARG A 40 -16.40 13.19 3.30
C ARG A 40 -16.49 11.69 2.97
N PRO A 41 -17.23 10.90 3.76
CA PRO A 41 -17.26 9.44 3.61
C PRO A 41 -17.85 8.95 2.27
N ASP A 42 -18.63 9.80 1.58
CA ASP A 42 -19.17 9.51 0.25
C ASP A 42 -18.21 9.84 -0.90
N GLU A 43 -17.13 10.59 -0.64
CA GLU A 43 -16.15 11.04 -1.63
C GLU A 43 -14.75 10.46 -1.39
N VAL A 44 -14.43 10.08 -0.16
CA VAL A 44 -13.11 9.58 0.24
C VAL A 44 -13.26 8.28 1.01
N MET A 45 -12.83 7.17 0.39
CA MET A 45 -12.75 5.87 1.05
C MET A 45 -11.32 5.60 1.53
N PHE A 46 -11.15 5.42 2.83
CA PHE A 46 -9.90 4.96 3.43
C PHE A 46 -9.88 3.43 3.53
N LEU A 47 -8.84 2.80 3.00
CA LEU A 47 -8.62 1.34 3.06
C LEU A 47 -7.25 1.06 3.67
N ARG A 48 -7.17 -0.01 4.47
CA ARG A 48 -5.91 -0.52 5.02
C ARG A 48 -5.50 -1.79 4.28
N TYR A 49 -4.20 -1.95 4.05
CA TYR A 49 -3.69 -3.09 3.28
C TYR A 49 -3.99 -4.42 3.96
N GLU A 50 -3.84 -4.48 5.29
CA GLU A 50 -4.12 -5.66 6.10
C GLU A 50 -5.60 -6.06 6.02
N GLU A 51 -6.52 -5.08 5.96
CA GLU A 51 -7.94 -5.35 5.79
C GLU A 51 -8.23 -5.94 4.40
N ILE A 52 -7.60 -5.40 3.35
CA ILE A 52 -7.72 -5.94 1.98
C ILE A 52 -7.26 -7.39 1.95
N VAL A 53 -6.09 -7.69 2.52
CA VAL A 53 -5.54 -9.06 2.52
C VAL A 53 -6.35 -10.01 3.39
N SER A 54 -7.00 -9.52 4.46
CA SER A 54 -7.78 -10.37 5.37
C SER A 54 -9.11 -10.85 4.77
N ASP A 55 -9.73 -10.04 3.90
CA ASP A 55 -11.03 -10.33 3.29
C ASP A 55 -11.20 -9.51 1.99
N THR A 56 -10.47 -9.90 0.94
CA THR A 56 -10.48 -9.21 -0.35
C THR A 56 -11.89 -9.12 -0.95
N PRO A 57 -12.70 -10.20 -1.00
CA PRO A 57 -14.05 -10.14 -1.56
C PRO A 57 -14.94 -9.09 -0.89
N LYS A 58 -14.85 -8.96 0.44
CA LYS A 58 -15.60 -7.92 1.16
C LYS A 58 -15.14 -6.52 0.78
N VAL A 59 -13.83 -6.29 0.64
CA VAL A 59 -13.32 -4.98 0.23
C VAL A 59 -13.68 -4.66 -1.21
N ILE A 60 -13.68 -5.64 -2.12
CA ILE A 60 -14.12 -5.47 -3.52
C ILE A 60 -15.59 -5.03 -3.56
N ARG A 61 -16.49 -5.71 -2.83
CA ARG A 61 -17.90 -5.30 -2.74
C ARG A 61 -18.07 -3.90 -2.17
N LYS A 62 -17.30 -3.55 -1.13
CA LYS A 62 -17.28 -2.21 -0.51
C LYS A 62 -16.84 -1.14 -1.53
N LEU A 63 -15.76 -1.40 -2.26
CA LEU A 63 -15.23 -0.49 -3.28
C LEU A 63 -16.22 -0.29 -4.43
N ALA A 64 -16.84 -1.36 -4.93
CA ALA A 64 -17.85 -1.29 -5.98
C ALA A 64 -19.06 -0.43 -5.55
N SER A 65 -19.52 -0.62 -4.31
CA SER A 65 -20.60 0.19 -3.72
C SER A 65 -20.20 1.67 -3.59
N PHE A 66 -18.97 1.94 -3.15
CA PHE A 66 -18.44 3.30 -3.05
C PHE A 66 -18.35 4.00 -4.41
N LEU A 67 -17.93 3.27 -5.46
CA LEU A 67 -17.91 3.74 -6.85
C LEU A 67 -19.29 3.82 -7.51
N ARG A 68 -20.37 3.57 -6.76
CA ARG A 68 -21.77 3.59 -7.23
C ARG A 68 -22.07 2.57 -8.33
N VAL A 69 -21.33 1.45 -8.33
CA VAL A 69 -21.51 0.30 -9.22
C VAL A 69 -21.55 -1.00 -8.41
N PRO A 70 -22.48 -1.14 -7.43
CA PRO A 70 -22.54 -2.34 -6.60
C PRO A 70 -22.84 -3.57 -7.46
N PHE A 71 -22.23 -4.70 -7.11
CA PHE A 71 -22.56 -5.98 -7.72
C PHE A 71 -24.03 -6.31 -7.49
N THR A 72 -24.68 -6.81 -8.53
CA THR A 72 -26.00 -7.44 -8.41
C THR A 72 -25.89 -8.76 -7.67
N GLN A 73 -27.01 -9.22 -7.11
CA GLN A 73 -27.06 -10.54 -6.46
C GLN A 73 -26.68 -11.67 -7.42
N GLU A 74 -27.02 -11.53 -8.71
CA GLU A 74 -26.67 -12.49 -9.75
C GLU A 74 -25.16 -12.50 -10.01
N GLU A 75 -24.52 -11.34 -10.19
CA GLU A 75 -23.06 -11.25 -10.36
C GLU A 75 -22.31 -11.82 -9.16
N ASP A 76 -22.75 -11.51 -7.95
CA ASP A 76 -22.14 -12.02 -6.72
C ASP A 76 -22.30 -13.55 -6.64
N SER A 77 -23.51 -14.07 -6.91
CA SER A 77 -23.77 -15.52 -6.91
C SER A 77 -23.04 -16.27 -8.04
N ASN A 78 -22.75 -15.59 -9.16
CA ASN A 78 -22.00 -16.13 -10.28
C ASN A 78 -20.47 -16.00 -10.11
N GLY A 79 -20.01 -15.52 -8.95
CA GLY A 79 -18.59 -15.46 -8.61
C GLY A 79 -17.82 -14.34 -9.31
N VAL A 80 -18.48 -13.25 -9.71
CA VAL A 80 -17.80 -12.14 -10.40
C VAL A 80 -16.83 -11.43 -9.45
N VAL A 81 -17.12 -11.38 -8.15
CA VAL A 81 -16.23 -10.78 -7.14
C VAL A 81 -14.90 -11.55 -7.07
N GLU A 82 -14.97 -12.87 -7.05
CA GLU A 82 -13.82 -13.78 -7.04
C GLU A 82 -13.02 -13.67 -8.34
N GLN A 83 -13.68 -13.51 -9.49
CA GLN A 83 -13.00 -13.25 -10.77
C GLN A 83 -12.22 -11.93 -10.76
N VAL A 84 -12.75 -10.88 -10.13
CA VAL A 84 -12.04 -9.61 -9.95
C VAL A 84 -10.85 -9.78 -9.01
N GLU A 85 -11.02 -10.49 -7.89
CA GLU A 85 -9.91 -10.83 -6.98
C GLU A 85 -8.81 -11.59 -7.72
N ASP A 86 -9.15 -12.62 -8.49
CA ASP A 86 -8.19 -13.41 -9.25
C ASP A 86 -7.46 -12.56 -10.29
N LEU A 87 -8.18 -11.71 -11.03
CA LEU A 87 -7.59 -10.86 -12.07
C LEU A 87 -6.62 -9.82 -11.47
N CYS A 88 -6.99 -9.20 -10.36
CA CYS A 88 -6.22 -8.15 -9.70
C CYS A 88 -5.28 -8.69 -8.60
N GLY A 89 -5.28 -9.99 -8.36
CA GLY A 89 -4.52 -10.63 -7.31
C GLY A 89 -3.01 -10.56 -7.54
N PHE A 90 -2.25 -10.64 -6.45
CA PHE A 90 -0.79 -10.56 -6.48
C PHE A 90 -0.19 -11.56 -7.49
N THR A 91 -0.64 -12.82 -7.46
CA THR A 91 -0.15 -13.88 -8.36
C THR A 91 -0.42 -13.57 -9.83
N SER A 92 -1.61 -13.08 -10.17
CA SER A 92 -1.96 -12.77 -11.56
C SER A 92 -1.16 -11.57 -12.05
N LEU A 93 -1.16 -10.47 -11.29
CA LEU A 93 -0.47 -9.24 -11.66
C LEU A 93 1.06 -9.41 -11.68
N SER A 94 1.66 -10.20 -10.80
CA SER A 94 3.11 -10.45 -10.82
C SER A 94 3.55 -11.24 -12.05
N ASN A 95 2.63 -11.95 -12.71
CA ASN A 95 2.94 -12.86 -13.82
C ASN A 95 2.62 -12.31 -15.22
N ILE A 96 1.95 -11.14 -15.34
CA ILE A 96 1.66 -10.52 -16.64
C ILE A 96 2.95 -10.05 -17.33
N ALA A 97 2.99 -10.12 -18.67
CA ALA A 97 4.19 -9.81 -19.45
C ALA A 97 4.73 -8.39 -19.21
N ALA A 98 3.86 -7.41 -18.94
CA ALA A 98 4.23 -6.03 -18.63
C ALA A 98 5.03 -5.88 -17.32
N ASN A 99 4.86 -6.82 -16.37
CA ASN A 99 5.52 -6.80 -15.05
C ASN A 99 6.70 -7.77 -14.97
N ARG A 100 7.04 -8.45 -16.07
CA ARG A 100 8.25 -9.27 -16.20
C ARG A 100 9.47 -8.40 -16.52
N PRO A 101 10.71 -8.89 -16.29
CA PRO A 101 11.92 -8.12 -16.56
C PRO A 101 11.90 -7.57 -17.99
N SER A 102 11.72 -6.27 -18.12
CA SER A 102 11.75 -5.54 -19.37
C SER A 102 12.30 -4.16 -19.10
N ARG A 103 13.10 -3.62 -20.02
CA ARG A 103 13.75 -2.31 -19.86
C ARG A 103 12.78 -1.18 -20.18
N VAL A 104 11.66 -1.08 -19.47
CA VAL A 104 10.70 0.01 -19.66
C VAL A 104 11.22 1.24 -18.91
N GLN A 105 11.51 2.31 -19.66
CA GLN A 105 11.85 3.61 -19.08
C GLN A 105 10.53 4.33 -18.78
N HIS A 106 10.24 4.59 -17.50
CA HIS A 106 9.14 5.47 -17.11
C HIS A 106 9.67 6.90 -16.96
N GLU A 107 9.10 7.85 -17.70
CA GLU A 107 9.36 9.27 -17.50
C GLU A 107 8.34 9.83 -16.50
N HIS A 108 8.80 10.30 -15.35
CA HIS A 108 7.96 11.01 -14.38
C HIS A 108 8.60 12.36 -14.05
N ALA A 109 7.88 13.44 -14.32
CA ALA A 109 8.23 14.80 -13.90
C ALA A 109 9.64 15.30 -14.30
N GLY A 110 10.14 14.91 -15.48
CA GLY A 110 11.45 15.35 -15.98
C GLY A 110 12.66 14.59 -15.42
N ASP A 111 12.44 13.74 -14.41
CA ASP A 111 13.43 12.79 -13.90
C ASP A 111 13.20 11.40 -14.52
N LYS A 112 14.28 10.80 -15.03
CA LYS A 112 14.25 9.44 -15.56
C LYS A 112 14.23 8.44 -14.41
N LEU A 113 13.03 8.14 -13.88
CA LEU A 113 12.85 7.06 -12.92
C LEU A 113 12.82 5.72 -13.65
N VAL A 114 13.96 5.06 -13.71
CA VAL A 114 14.03 3.68 -14.23
C VAL A 114 13.55 2.74 -13.14
N VAL A 115 12.28 2.34 -13.20
CA VAL A 115 11.71 1.29 -12.34
C VAL A 115 11.78 -0.03 -13.09
N ASP A 116 12.48 -1.02 -12.54
CA ASP A 116 12.37 -2.40 -13.03
C ASP A 116 10.94 -2.88 -12.72
N PRO A 117 10.13 -3.29 -13.71
CA PRO A 117 8.76 -3.74 -13.47
C PRO A 117 8.67 -4.89 -12.45
N THR A 118 9.72 -5.70 -12.32
CA THR A 118 9.79 -6.75 -11.30
C THR A 118 9.90 -6.22 -9.87
N SER A 119 10.38 -4.99 -9.68
CA SER A 119 10.47 -4.37 -8.36
C SER A 119 9.11 -3.98 -7.78
N LEU A 120 8.06 -3.93 -8.62
CA LEU A 120 6.68 -3.63 -8.19
C LEU A 120 6.03 -4.80 -7.42
N PHE A 121 6.47 -6.04 -7.65
CA PHE A 121 5.89 -7.25 -7.06
C PHE A 121 6.94 -8.04 -6.28
N ARG A 122 7.04 -7.78 -4.96
CA ARG A 122 8.07 -8.41 -4.10
C ARG A 122 7.61 -9.69 -3.39
N LYS A 123 6.67 -9.56 -2.45
CA LYS A 123 6.13 -10.70 -1.67
C LYS A 123 4.62 -10.67 -1.45
N GLY A 124 4.00 -9.49 -1.38
CA GLY A 124 2.55 -9.36 -1.17
C GLY A 124 2.07 -9.96 0.16
N LYS A 125 2.84 -9.82 1.25
CA LYS A 125 2.54 -10.43 2.55
C LYS A 125 2.57 -9.42 3.68
N VAL A 126 1.57 -9.50 4.55
CA VAL A 126 1.51 -8.77 5.82
C VAL A 126 2.56 -9.31 6.78
N GLY A 127 3.20 -8.43 7.55
CA GLY A 127 4.12 -8.82 8.63
C GLY A 127 5.54 -9.18 8.21
N ASP A 128 5.94 -9.03 6.94
CA ASP A 128 7.30 -9.39 6.48
C ASP A 128 8.41 -8.53 7.12
N TRP A 129 8.07 -7.45 7.84
CA TRP A 129 9.04 -6.58 8.53
C TRP A 129 9.93 -7.34 9.51
N VAL A 130 9.42 -8.40 10.14
CA VAL A 130 10.17 -9.24 11.10
C VAL A 130 11.40 -9.93 10.48
N ASN A 131 11.43 -10.05 9.15
CA ASN A 131 12.55 -10.64 8.41
C ASN A 131 13.65 -9.63 8.07
N HIS A 132 13.42 -8.32 8.28
CA HIS A 132 14.33 -7.25 7.85
C HIS A 132 14.70 -6.28 8.97
N MET A 133 13.83 -6.09 9.95
CA MET A 133 14.03 -5.17 11.07
C MET A 133 14.38 -5.93 12.34
N SER A 134 15.20 -5.31 13.19
CA SER A 134 15.39 -5.79 14.55
C SER A 134 14.11 -5.60 15.38
N LYS A 135 14.03 -6.31 16.52
CA LYS A 135 12.93 -6.12 17.46
C LYS A 135 12.85 -4.66 17.94
N ASP A 136 13.99 -4.04 18.23
CA ASP A 136 14.05 -2.65 18.70
C ASP A 136 13.54 -1.66 17.65
N MET A 137 13.82 -1.88 16.36
CA MET A 137 13.22 -1.09 15.28
C MET A 137 11.70 -1.26 15.23
N GLY A 138 11.21 -2.50 15.33
CA GLY A 138 9.77 -2.79 15.37
C GLY A 138 9.07 -2.10 16.55
N ASP A 139 9.65 -2.22 17.75
CA ASP A 139 9.13 -1.58 18.96
C ASP A 139 9.13 -0.06 18.85
N ARG A 140 10.23 0.54 18.36
CA ARG A 140 10.34 2.00 18.13
C ARG A 140 9.30 2.47 17.11
N MET A 141 9.09 1.74 16.03
CA MET A 141 8.09 2.05 15.02
C MET A 141 6.67 2.01 15.60
N GLY A 142 6.35 0.97 16.36
CA GLY A 142 5.04 0.83 17.03
C GLY A 142 4.75 1.97 18.01
N GLN A 143 5.75 2.35 18.82
CA GLN A 143 5.63 3.50 19.73
C GLN A 143 5.42 4.81 18.98
N LEU A 144 6.19 5.04 17.92
CA LEU A 144 6.09 6.25 17.11
C LEU A 144 4.72 6.38 16.44
N VAL A 145 4.20 5.29 15.83
CA VAL A 145 2.86 5.28 15.24
C VAL A 145 1.81 5.56 16.31
N ALA A 146 1.88 4.89 17.46
CA ALA A 146 0.92 5.11 18.55
C ALA A 146 0.93 6.56 19.06
N GLU A 147 2.10 7.18 19.17
CA GLU A 147 2.23 8.58 19.56
C GLU A 147 1.66 9.52 18.50
N LYS A 148 2.08 9.38 17.23
CA LYS A 148 1.67 10.25 16.14
C LYS A 148 0.17 10.16 15.85
N PHE A 149 -0.43 8.99 16.05
CA PHE A 149 -1.83 8.72 15.72
C PHE A 149 -2.75 8.92 16.93
N LYS A 150 -2.20 9.25 18.10
CA LYS A 150 -2.94 9.44 19.33
C LYS A 150 -4.07 10.45 19.14
N GLY A 151 -5.29 10.05 19.52
CA GLY A 151 -6.49 10.88 19.43
C GLY A 151 -7.08 11.02 18.03
N SER A 152 -6.48 10.43 17.00
CA SER A 152 -7.05 10.45 15.64
C SER A 152 -8.17 9.44 15.43
N GLY A 153 -8.24 8.40 16.26
CA GLY A 153 -9.11 7.24 16.07
C GLY A 153 -8.62 6.23 15.01
N LEU A 154 -7.52 6.51 14.31
CA LEU A 154 -6.88 5.57 13.39
C LEU A 154 -5.95 4.62 14.17
N ILE A 155 -6.19 3.32 14.01
CA ILE A 155 -5.46 2.23 14.67
C ILE A 155 -5.10 1.18 13.61
N PHE A 156 -3.93 0.56 13.74
CA PHE A 156 -3.47 -0.57 12.92
C PHE A 156 -3.33 -1.83 13.77
#